data_AF-A0AAD7VYC2-F1
#
_entry.id   AF-A0AAD7VYC2-F1
#
_cell.length_a   1.000
_cell.length_b   1.000
_cell.length_c   1.000
_cell.angle_alpha   90.00
_cell.angle_beta   90.00
_cell.angle_gamma   90.00
#
_symmetry.space_group_name_H-M   'P 1'
#
loop_
_entity.id
_entity.type
_entity.pdbx_description
1 polymer ?
#
loop_
_entity_poly.entity_id
_entity_poly.type
_entity_poly.pdbx_seq_one_letter_code
_entity_poly.pdbx_strand_id
1 'polypeptide(L)'
;MDTPTVSNPSEGIYIGLVSLDQDVYSTVGQTSHNSPGAQHTETSGQSSHPYRLAGGCVVLCALLLTPAIVLYTSASQNCSMGCVEEPIRANNSTLDKDQLQRDNNSLNTQKDQLQRDNNSLNTQKGQLQRDYDSLNTQKDQLQRDFDAVVVKFPVLDQYCPLRSQKRVCRPCPEGWDQRNSKCYYFSTEYKNWNDSRSDCLKQGADLVIIESKEEQVRH
;
A
#
# COMPACT_ATOMS: atom_id res chain seq x y z
N MET A 1 28.23 72.34 9.50
CA MET A 1 26.96 71.83 10.05
C MET A 1 26.73 70.49 9.41
N ASP A 2 27.01 69.46 10.22
CA ASP A 2 26.50 68.09 10.21
C ASP A 2 26.49 67.27 8.92
N THR A 3 27.47 66.36 8.82
CA THR A 3 27.21 65.00 8.33
C THR A 3 26.58 64.19 9.47
N PRO A 4 25.62 63.29 9.19
CA PRO A 4 26.02 61.88 9.22
C PRO A 4 25.29 60.95 8.21
N THR A 5 26.10 60.02 7.67
CA THR A 5 25.85 58.60 7.35
C THR A 5 24.51 58.17 6.75
N VAL A 6 24.55 57.76 5.47
CA VAL A 6 23.67 56.72 4.92
C VAL A 6 24.29 55.37 5.25
N SER A 7 23.71 54.69 6.24
CA SER A 7 23.94 53.27 6.50
C SER A 7 23.30 52.43 5.39
N ASN A 8 24.12 51.76 4.60
CA ASN A 8 23.71 50.50 4.00
C ASN A 8 23.80 49.44 5.11
N PRO A 9 22.77 48.62 5.31
CA PRO A 9 22.97 47.23 4.89
C PRO A 9 21.72 46.61 4.27
N SER A 10 21.94 46.02 3.10
CA SER A 10 21.37 44.74 2.69
C SER A 10 21.28 43.74 3.84
N GLU A 11 20.08 43.58 4.39
CA GLU A 11 19.61 42.40 5.11
C GLU A 11 18.31 41.98 4.38
N GLY A 12 18.19 40.83 3.72
CA GLY A 12 18.56 39.51 4.23
C GLY A 12 17.35 38.89 4.93
N ILE A 13 16.22 38.69 4.22
CA ILE A 13 15.11 37.88 4.76
C ILE A 13 15.49 36.41 4.57
N TYR A 14 16.32 35.91 5.48
CA TYR A 14 16.40 34.49 5.80
C TYR A 14 15.33 34.19 6.86
N ILE A 15 14.38 33.32 6.54
CA ILE A 15 13.60 32.63 7.57
C ILE A 15 14.18 31.24 7.70
N GLY A 16 14.83 31.01 8.84
CA GLY A 16 15.52 29.79 9.20
C GLY A 16 14.57 28.62 9.42
N LEU A 17 15.01 27.47 8.91
CA LEU A 17 14.60 26.14 9.34
C LEU A 17 14.98 25.94 10.82
N VAL A 18 14.04 25.45 11.62
CA VAL A 18 14.34 24.67 12.82
C VAL A 18 13.48 23.42 12.79
N SER A 19 14.18 22.30 12.85
CA SER A 19 13.74 20.91 12.90
C SER A 19 12.87 20.60 14.11
N LEU A 20 11.97 19.64 13.94
CA LEU A 20 11.56 18.73 14.99
C LEU A 20 11.62 17.31 14.42
N ASP A 21 12.82 16.73 14.45
CA ASP A 21 12.96 15.28 14.63
C ASP A 21 12.67 14.98 16.10
N GLN A 22 11.80 14.01 16.38
CA GLN A 22 12.07 12.92 17.31
C GLN A 22 10.93 11.88 17.22
N ASP A 23 11.25 10.71 16.66
CA ASP A 23 11.08 9.34 17.19
C ASP A 23 9.89 9.11 18.17
N VAL A 24 9.11 8.03 18.07
CA VAL A 24 9.53 6.66 18.43
C VAL A 24 8.44 5.68 17.97
N TYR A 25 8.82 4.67 17.20
CA TYR A 25 8.11 3.38 17.13
C TYR A 25 9.09 2.29 17.56
N SER A 26 8.77 1.60 18.66
CA SER A 26 9.31 0.30 19.09
C SER A 26 8.35 -0.16 20.20
N THR A 27 7.78 -1.36 20.21
CA THR A 27 8.51 -2.64 20.34
C THR A 27 7.69 -3.84 19.84
N VAL A 28 8.43 -4.81 19.30
CA VAL A 28 8.02 -6.18 18.96
C VAL A 28 8.32 -7.13 20.13
N GLY A 29 7.49 -8.19 20.26
CA GLY A 29 7.85 -9.48 20.88
C GLY A 29 7.51 -9.62 22.37
N GLN A 30 7.08 -10.76 22.91
CA GLN A 30 7.00 -12.14 22.40
C GLN A 30 6.10 -13.00 23.33
N THR A 31 5.35 -13.91 22.72
CA THR A 31 4.99 -15.29 23.11
C THR A 31 5.28 -15.83 24.52
N SER A 32 4.29 -16.54 25.11
CA SER A 32 4.49 -17.92 25.57
C SER A 32 3.17 -18.68 25.83
N HIS A 33 2.95 -19.74 25.05
CA HIS A 33 2.48 -21.07 25.42
C HIS A 33 2.08 -21.34 26.88
N ASN A 34 0.87 -21.86 27.16
CA ASN A 34 0.55 -23.30 27.13
C ASN A 34 -0.88 -23.61 27.66
N SER A 35 -1.53 -24.56 27.01
CA SER A 35 -2.66 -25.38 27.48
C SER A 35 -2.21 -26.33 28.63
N PRO A 36 -3.06 -27.09 29.37
CA PRO A 36 -4.28 -27.75 28.89
C PRO A 36 -5.45 -27.84 29.90
N GLY A 37 -6.52 -28.49 29.44
CA GLY A 37 -7.83 -28.60 30.10
C GLY A 37 -7.90 -29.46 31.36
N ALA A 38 -9.07 -29.37 31.98
CA ALA A 38 -9.55 -30.26 33.04
C ALA A 38 -10.95 -30.74 32.66
N GLN A 39 -11.10 -32.04 32.47
CA GLN A 39 -12.37 -32.76 32.49
C GLN A 39 -12.60 -33.29 33.90
N HIS A 40 -13.86 -33.22 34.33
CA HIS A 40 -14.39 -33.86 35.52
C HIS A 40 -14.66 -35.35 35.27
N THR A 41 -14.31 -36.19 36.24
CA THR A 41 -15.07 -37.42 36.57
C THR A 41 -14.78 -37.86 38.01
N GLU A 42 -15.84 -37.97 38.80
CA GLU A 42 -15.97 -38.83 39.99
C GLU A 42 -16.00 -40.32 39.51
N THR A 43 -15.83 -41.42 40.26
CA THR A 43 -15.89 -41.75 41.69
C THR A 43 -15.28 -43.15 41.90
N SER A 44 -14.87 -43.45 43.15
CA SER A 44 -15.06 -44.73 43.87
C SER A 44 -14.10 -45.93 43.67
N GLY A 45 -13.30 -46.18 44.72
CA GLY A 45 -13.14 -47.48 45.44
C GLY A 45 -12.39 -48.63 44.75
N GLN A 46 -11.63 -49.52 45.39
CA GLN A 46 -11.30 -49.78 46.79
C GLN A 46 -10.15 -50.82 46.80
N SER A 47 -9.22 -50.66 47.74
CA SER A 47 -8.19 -51.58 48.28
C SER A 47 -8.05 -53.03 47.76
N SER A 48 -6.81 -53.53 47.68
CA SER A 48 -6.24 -54.45 48.70
C SER A 48 -4.86 -55.02 48.30
N HIS A 49 -4.04 -55.31 49.31
CA HIS A 49 -2.79 -56.08 49.25
C HIS A 49 -3.00 -57.50 49.84
N PRO A 50 -2.07 -58.45 49.66
CA PRO A 50 -2.36 -59.85 49.34
C PRO A 50 -2.47 -60.81 50.53
N TYR A 51 -3.17 -61.94 50.34
CA TYR A 51 -3.19 -63.08 51.25
C TYR A 51 -2.24 -64.20 50.81
N ARG A 52 -1.55 -64.77 51.81
CA ARG A 52 -0.67 -65.93 51.69
C ARG A 52 -1.41 -67.25 51.88
N LEU A 53 -1.12 -68.18 50.96
CA LEU A 53 -0.98 -69.64 51.07
C LEU A 53 -1.71 -70.38 52.21
N ALA A 54 -2.65 -71.24 51.81
CA ALA A 54 -2.91 -72.53 52.45
C ALA A 54 -2.78 -73.63 51.37
N GLY A 55 -1.59 -74.24 51.32
CA GLY A 55 -1.22 -75.29 50.37
C GLY A 55 -1.86 -76.62 50.73
N GLY A 56 -2.70 -77.14 49.85
CA GLY A 56 -3.28 -78.48 49.98
C GLY A 56 -4.31 -78.78 48.89
N CYS A 57 -5.20 -77.82 48.58
CA CYS A 57 -6.26 -78.01 47.59
C CYS A 57 -5.93 -77.53 46.16
N VAL A 58 -4.87 -76.76 45.96
CA VAL A 58 -4.52 -76.19 44.63
C VAL A 58 -3.96 -77.24 43.68
N VAL A 59 -3.26 -78.26 44.20
CA VAL A 59 -2.59 -79.28 43.38
C VAL A 59 -3.61 -80.25 42.75
N LEU A 60 -4.68 -80.59 43.47
CA LEU A 60 -5.75 -81.44 42.96
C LEU A 60 -6.64 -80.73 41.92
N CYS A 61 -6.91 -79.43 42.10
CA CYS A 61 -7.62 -78.65 41.09
C CYS A 61 -6.75 -78.38 39.83
N ALA A 62 -5.43 -78.23 39.99
CA ALA A 62 -4.52 -78.04 38.85
C ALA A 62 -4.43 -79.28 37.95
N LEU A 63 -4.52 -80.49 38.50
CA LEU A 63 -4.42 -81.73 37.71
C LEU A 63 -5.70 -82.08 36.92
N LEU A 64 -6.86 -81.56 37.33
CA LEU A 64 -8.13 -81.80 36.62
C LEU A 64 -8.54 -80.65 35.69
N LEU A 65 -8.13 -79.42 35.97
CA LEU A 65 -8.42 -78.25 35.12
C LEU A 65 -7.45 -78.10 33.96
N THR A 66 -6.22 -78.59 34.06
CA THR A 66 -5.22 -78.51 32.97
C THR A 66 -5.59 -79.33 31.73
N PRO A 67 -6.04 -80.60 31.81
CA PRO A 67 -6.48 -81.32 30.61
C PRO A 67 -7.76 -80.74 29.99
N ALA A 68 -8.66 -80.18 30.79
CA ALA A 68 -9.87 -79.52 30.29
C ALA A 68 -9.57 -78.20 29.56
N ILE A 69 -8.65 -77.39 30.09
CA ILE A 69 -8.19 -76.16 29.43
C ILE A 69 -7.42 -76.50 28.15
N VAL A 70 -6.56 -77.51 28.16
CA VAL A 70 -5.81 -77.95 26.96
C VAL A 70 -6.74 -78.49 25.88
N LEU A 71 -7.78 -79.26 26.23
CA LEU A 71 -8.81 -79.72 25.29
C LEU A 71 -9.63 -78.57 24.72
N TYR A 72 -9.96 -77.57 25.54
CA TYR A 72 -10.66 -76.36 25.11
C TYR A 72 -9.79 -75.48 24.19
N THR A 73 -8.50 -75.34 24.50
CA THR A 73 -7.55 -74.62 23.64
C THR A 73 -7.21 -75.40 22.37
N SER A 74 -7.12 -76.73 22.40
CA SER A 74 -6.87 -77.54 21.18
C SER A 74 -8.10 -77.62 20.27
N ALA A 75 -9.32 -77.57 20.84
CA ALA A 75 -10.54 -77.45 20.07
C ALA A 75 -10.68 -76.07 19.41
N SER A 76 -10.09 -75.02 20.00
CA SER A 76 -10.04 -73.66 19.42
C SER A 76 -8.80 -73.41 18.54
N GLN A 77 -7.71 -74.15 18.71
CA GLN A 77 -6.48 -74.04 17.92
C GLN A 77 -6.43 -74.99 16.72
N ASN A 78 -7.34 -75.96 16.62
CA ASN A 78 -7.54 -76.76 15.40
C ASN A 78 -8.29 -76.03 14.27
N CYS A 79 -8.61 -74.74 14.42
CA CYS A 79 -8.98 -73.87 13.29
C CYS A 79 -7.76 -73.25 12.57
N SER A 80 -6.59 -73.89 12.63
CA SER A 80 -5.39 -73.40 11.92
C SER A 80 -5.16 -74.02 10.53
N MET A 81 -6.12 -74.78 9.98
CA MET A 81 -5.96 -75.36 8.64
C MET A 81 -7.32 -75.62 7.99
N GLY A 82 -8.05 -74.57 7.61
CA GLY A 82 -9.37 -74.76 6.99
C GLY A 82 -10.23 -73.52 6.73
N CYS A 83 -9.71 -72.31 6.87
CA CYS A 83 -10.35 -71.13 6.31
C CYS A 83 -9.32 -70.45 5.41
N VAL A 84 -9.35 -70.76 4.11
CA VAL A 84 -9.04 -69.72 3.13
C VAL A 84 -10.17 -68.72 3.31
N GLU A 85 -9.92 -67.69 4.13
CA GLU A 85 -10.78 -66.54 4.18
C GLU A 85 -10.74 -65.95 2.77
N GLU A 86 -11.82 -66.12 2.01
CA GLU A 86 -12.08 -65.25 0.87
C GLU A 86 -11.81 -63.81 1.34
N PRO A 87 -11.12 -62.95 0.57
CA PRO A 87 -11.01 -61.56 0.93
C PRO A 87 -12.42 -60.95 0.88
N ILE A 88 -13.08 -60.87 2.04
CA ILE A 88 -14.31 -60.11 2.19
C ILE A 88 -13.96 -58.68 1.79
N ARG A 89 -14.62 -58.22 0.72
CA ARG A 89 -14.49 -56.93 0.03
C ARG A 89 -14.39 -55.71 0.98
N ALA A 90 -13.21 -55.48 1.57
CA ALA A 90 -12.89 -54.25 2.31
C ALA A 90 -12.02 -53.29 1.48
N ASN A 91 -11.54 -53.73 0.32
CA ASN A 91 -10.49 -53.02 -0.44
C ASN A 91 -10.98 -51.69 -1.02
N ASN A 92 -12.27 -51.58 -1.37
CA ASN A 92 -12.81 -50.35 -1.95
C ASN A 92 -12.95 -49.23 -0.90
N SER A 93 -13.37 -49.55 0.33
CA SER A 93 -13.59 -48.54 1.36
C SER A 93 -12.27 -47.96 1.90
N THR A 94 -11.22 -48.76 2.00
CA THR A 94 -9.88 -48.29 2.38
C THR A 94 -9.25 -47.44 1.26
N LEU A 95 -9.42 -47.85 0.00
CA LEU A 95 -8.96 -47.09 -1.16
C LEU A 95 -9.65 -45.71 -1.26
N ASP A 96 -10.96 -45.65 -1.02
CA ASP A 96 -11.71 -44.38 -1.01
C ASP A 96 -11.25 -43.46 0.12
N LYS A 97 -10.94 -44.01 1.30
CA LYS A 97 -10.39 -43.25 2.43
C LYS A 97 -9.02 -42.67 2.10
N ASP A 98 -8.13 -43.46 1.49
CA ASP A 98 -6.80 -43.02 1.07
C ASP A 98 -6.88 -41.95 -0.03
N GLN A 99 -7.83 -42.09 -0.96
CA GLN A 99 -8.08 -41.11 -2.01
C GLN A 99 -8.58 -39.78 -1.43
N LEU A 100 -9.58 -39.82 -0.55
CA LEU A 100 -10.08 -38.63 0.15
C LEU A 100 -8.98 -37.95 0.98
N GLN A 101 -8.08 -38.72 1.57
CA GLN A 101 -6.97 -38.18 2.33
C GLN A 101 -5.95 -37.46 1.43
N ARG A 102 -5.66 -38.00 0.24
CA ARG A 102 -4.83 -37.32 -0.77
C ARG A 102 -5.47 -36.02 -1.24
N ASP A 103 -6.77 -36.07 -1.54
CA ASP A 103 -7.50 -34.91 -2.06
C ASP A 103 -7.60 -33.80 -0.99
N ASN A 104 -7.81 -34.16 0.28
CA ASN A 104 -7.80 -33.19 1.38
C ASN A 104 -6.42 -32.55 1.59
N ASN A 105 -5.34 -33.32 1.47
CA ASN A 105 -3.98 -32.78 1.55
C ASN A 105 -3.66 -31.84 0.37
N SER A 106 -4.09 -32.22 -0.83
CA SER A 106 -3.98 -31.40 -2.05
C SER A 106 -4.76 -30.09 -1.91
N LEU A 107 -6.00 -30.16 -1.42
CA LEU A 107 -6.85 -28.98 -1.20
C LEU A 107 -6.26 -28.02 -0.16
N ASN A 108 -5.71 -28.54 0.94
CA ASN A 108 -5.00 -27.71 1.93
C ASN A 108 -3.78 -27.02 1.31
N THR A 109 -3.04 -27.70 0.45
CA THR A 109 -1.89 -27.11 -0.25
C THR A 109 -2.34 -25.96 -1.17
N GLN A 110 -3.43 -26.14 -1.92
CA GLN A 110 -4.00 -25.09 -2.76
C GLN A 110 -4.51 -23.90 -1.94
N LYS A 111 -5.15 -24.17 -0.79
CA LYS A 111 -5.60 -23.14 0.15
C LYS A 111 -4.43 -22.29 0.63
N ASP A 112 -3.34 -22.92 1.07
CA ASP A 112 -2.15 -22.22 1.54
C ASP A 112 -1.51 -21.38 0.43
N GLN A 113 -1.52 -21.89 -0.81
CA GLN A 113 -1.03 -21.15 -1.97
C GLN A 113 -1.87 -19.91 -2.26
N LEU A 114 -3.19 -20.05 -2.35
CA LEU A 114 -4.09 -18.91 -2.55
C LEU A 114 -3.97 -17.88 -1.43
N GLN A 115 -3.72 -18.34 -0.21
CA GLN A 115 -3.53 -17.46 0.94
C GLN A 115 -2.24 -16.65 0.83
N ARG A 116 -1.15 -17.25 0.33
CA ARG A 116 0.10 -16.54 0.00
C ARG A 116 -0.11 -15.52 -1.11
N ASP A 117 -0.79 -15.92 -2.19
CA ASP A 117 -1.00 -15.06 -3.35
C ASP A 117 -1.90 -13.86 -2.99
N ASN A 118 -2.94 -14.07 -2.17
CA ASN A 118 -3.79 -12.98 -1.68
C ASN A 118 -3.02 -11.99 -0.80
N ASN A 119 -2.11 -12.49 0.06
CA ASN A 119 -1.26 -11.62 0.88
C ASN A 119 -0.27 -10.82 0.01
N SER A 120 0.31 -11.45 -1.02
CA SER A 120 1.18 -10.81 -2.00
C SER A 120 0.43 -9.73 -2.78
N LEU A 121 -0.77 -10.02 -3.27
CA LEU A 121 -1.59 -9.09 -4.03
C LEU A 121 -2.02 -7.88 -3.18
N ASN A 122 -2.38 -8.10 -1.91
CA ASN A 122 -2.67 -7.00 -0.99
C ASN A 122 -1.44 -6.11 -0.74
N THR A 123 -0.26 -6.70 -0.67
CA THR A 123 1.01 -5.95 -0.55
C THR A 123 1.25 -5.09 -1.79
N GLN A 124 1.09 -5.66 -2.99
CA GLN A 124 1.22 -4.93 -4.26
C GLN A 124 0.18 -3.80 -4.38
N LYS A 125 -1.07 -4.05 -3.97
CA LYS A 125 -2.12 -3.03 -3.94
C LYS A 125 -1.73 -1.85 -3.05
N GLY A 126 -1.18 -2.13 -1.86
CA GLY A 126 -0.68 -1.10 -0.97
C GLY A 126 0.51 -0.32 -1.53
N GLN A 127 1.40 -0.98 -2.26
CA GLN A 127 2.50 -0.32 -2.98
C GLN A 127 1.99 0.61 -4.07
N LEU A 128 1.12 0.10 -4.95
CA LEU A 128 0.56 0.88 -6.05
C LEU A 128 -0.23 2.10 -5.55
N GLN A 129 -0.94 1.96 -4.43
CA GLN A 129 -1.62 3.09 -3.80
C GLN A 129 -0.63 4.19 -3.39
N ARG A 130 0.49 3.84 -2.75
CA ARG A 130 1.52 4.81 -2.35
C ARG A 130 2.17 5.48 -3.56
N ASP A 131 2.45 4.71 -4.61
CA ASP A 131 3.03 5.25 -5.83
C ASP A 131 2.05 6.21 -6.52
N TYR A 132 0.76 5.89 -6.52
CA TYR A 132 -0.29 6.77 -7.03
C TYR A 132 -0.37 8.08 -6.23
N ASP A 133 -0.39 8.01 -4.89
CA ASP A 133 -0.46 9.18 -4.03
C ASP A 133 0.80 10.06 -4.16
N SER A 134 1.98 9.43 -4.30
CA SER A 134 3.25 10.11 -4.57
C SER A 134 3.24 10.83 -5.91
N LEU A 135 2.76 10.15 -6.96
CA LEU A 135 2.66 10.73 -8.30
C LEU A 135 1.67 11.91 -8.33
N ASN A 136 0.54 11.81 -7.62
CA ASN A 136 -0.41 12.91 -7.52
C ASN A 136 0.21 14.11 -6.78
N THR A 137 0.99 13.86 -5.73
CA THR A 137 1.73 14.93 -5.03
C THR A 137 2.74 15.62 -5.96
N GLN A 138 3.47 14.86 -6.79
CA GLN A 138 4.39 15.43 -7.77
C GLN A 138 3.66 16.26 -8.83
N LYS A 139 2.50 15.79 -9.31
CA LYS A 139 1.64 16.54 -10.24
C LYS A 139 1.22 17.88 -9.62
N ASP A 140 0.76 17.88 -8.38
CA ASP A 140 0.32 19.10 -7.69
C ASP A 140 1.48 20.08 -7.46
N GLN A 141 2.68 19.56 -7.18
CA GLN A 141 3.89 20.38 -7.06
C GLN A 141 4.25 21.03 -8.39
N LEU A 142 4.29 20.26 -9.48
CA LEU A 142 4.59 20.78 -10.81
C LEU A 142 3.55 21.82 -11.26
N GLN A 143 2.27 21.61 -10.93
CA GLN A 143 1.21 22.56 -11.19
C GLN A 143 1.47 23.89 -10.46
N ARG A 144 1.82 23.85 -9.17
CA ARG A 144 2.18 25.05 -8.40
C ARG A 144 3.38 25.79 -8.98
N ASP A 145 4.42 25.05 -9.37
CA ASP A 145 5.63 25.64 -9.96
C ASP A 145 5.32 26.31 -11.31
N PHE A 146 4.46 25.68 -12.13
CA PHE A 146 3.97 26.27 -13.37
C PHE A 146 3.20 27.56 -13.13
N ASP A 147 2.23 27.54 -12.20
CA ASP A 147 1.42 28.71 -11.87
C ASP A 147 2.29 29.86 -11.31
N ALA A 148 3.31 29.54 -10.51
CA ALA A 148 4.27 30.52 -9.99
C ALA A 148 5.11 31.17 -11.10
N VAL A 149 5.48 30.42 -12.14
CA VAL A 149 6.16 30.97 -13.32
C VAL A 149 5.24 31.89 -14.11
N VAL A 150 3.98 31.50 -14.32
CA VAL A 150 3.00 32.33 -15.05
C VAL A 150 2.83 33.70 -14.40
N VAL A 151 2.71 33.77 -13.07
CA VAL A 151 2.56 35.04 -12.33
C VAL A 151 3.80 35.94 -12.42
N LYS A 152 5.00 35.35 -12.57
CA LYS A 152 6.26 36.12 -12.71
C LYS A 152 6.42 36.79 -14.08
N PHE A 153 5.68 36.34 -15.10
CA PHE A 153 5.77 36.88 -16.45
C PHE A 153 4.41 37.36 -16.97
N PRO A 154 3.82 38.42 -16.39
CA PRO A 154 2.50 38.93 -16.81
C PRO A 154 2.49 39.41 -18.27
N VAL A 155 3.64 39.86 -18.77
CA VAL A 155 3.84 40.30 -20.17
C VAL A 155 3.75 39.13 -21.16
N LEU A 156 3.98 37.90 -20.71
CA LEU A 156 3.97 36.73 -21.59
C LEU A 156 2.59 36.47 -22.18
N ASP A 157 1.51 36.66 -21.43
CA ASP A 157 0.15 36.47 -21.97
C ASP A 157 -0.23 37.59 -22.96
N GLN A 158 0.26 38.80 -22.75
CA GLN A 158 0.02 39.94 -23.63
C GLN A 158 0.66 39.77 -25.02
N TYR A 159 1.90 39.29 -25.07
CA TYR A 159 2.66 39.12 -26.32
C TYR A 159 2.61 37.70 -26.89
N CYS A 160 2.40 36.70 -26.03
CA CYS A 160 2.37 35.28 -26.37
C CYS A 160 1.15 34.57 -25.77
N PRO A 161 -0.09 34.93 -26.16
CA PRO A 161 -1.28 34.26 -25.64
C PRO A 161 -1.30 32.77 -25.98
N LEU A 162 -1.92 31.96 -25.10
CA LEU A 162 -2.23 30.56 -25.37
C LEU A 162 -3.44 30.47 -26.31
N ARG A 163 -3.25 29.88 -27.50
CA ARG A 163 -4.31 29.58 -28.47
C ARG A 163 -4.25 28.10 -28.81
N SER A 164 -5.33 27.35 -28.56
CA SER A 164 -5.42 25.90 -28.82
C SER A 164 -4.22 25.11 -28.23
N GLN A 165 -3.91 25.35 -26.96
CA GLN A 165 -2.81 24.71 -26.21
C GLN A 165 -1.38 25.02 -26.73
N LYS A 166 -1.22 26.02 -27.61
CA LYS A 166 0.11 26.50 -28.05
C LYS A 166 0.24 28.00 -27.80
N ARG A 167 1.42 28.45 -27.36
CA ARG A 167 1.77 29.87 -27.27
C ARG A 167 1.97 30.40 -28.70
N VAL A 168 1.23 31.43 -29.09
CA VAL A 168 1.44 32.14 -30.36
C VAL A 168 1.96 33.53 -30.03
N CYS A 169 3.25 33.75 -30.25
CA CYS A 169 3.90 35.02 -29.97
C CYS A 169 3.77 36.00 -31.14
N ARG A 170 3.55 37.27 -30.82
CA ARG A 170 3.60 38.38 -31.78
C ARG A 170 4.53 39.47 -31.25
N PRO A 171 5.17 40.25 -32.13
CA PRO A 171 6.04 41.35 -31.71
C PRO A 171 5.30 42.47 -30.96
N CYS A 172 4.01 42.66 -31.25
CA CYS A 172 3.16 43.64 -30.57
C CYS A 172 1.91 42.97 -29.99
N PRO A 173 1.30 43.55 -28.93
CA PRO A 173 0.05 43.07 -28.37
C PRO A 173 -1.09 43.08 -29.39
N GLU A 174 -2.15 42.33 -29.11
CA GLU A 174 -3.33 42.32 -29.99
C GLU A 174 -3.98 43.71 -30.08
N GLY A 175 -4.27 44.16 -31.30
CA GLY A 175 -4.79 45.52 -31.57
C GLY A 175 -3.73 46.62 -31.66
N TRP A 176 -2.44 46.28 -31.55
CA TRP A 176 -1.33 47.22 -31.73
C TRP A 176 -0.68 47.03 -33.10
N ASP A 177 -0.37 48.14 -33.77
CA ASP A 177 0.32 48.14 -35.04
C ASP A 177 1.83 48.11 -34.83
N GLN A 178 2.50 47.11 -35.42
CA GLN A 178 3.95 47.05 -35.43
C GLN A 178 4.51 47.93 -36.55
N ARG A 179 5.41 48.85 -36.20
CA ARG A 179 6.26 49.55 -37.19
C ARG A 179 7.68 49.60 -36.70
N ASN A 180 8.59 49.01 -37.49
CA ASN A 180 9.97 48.78 -37.08
C ASN A 180 10.01 47.98 -35.76
N SER A 181 10.73 48.48 -34.76
CA SER A 181 10.83 47.90 -33.42
C SER A 181 9.91 48.57 -32.39
N LYS A 182 8.92 49.35 -32.84
CA LYS A 182 7.94 50.05 -31.98
C LYS A 182 6.52 49.51 -32.24
N CYS A 183 5.69 49.52 -31.21
CA CYS A 183 4.27 49.16 -31.26
C CYS A 183 3.42 50.41 -31.01
N TYR A 184 2.38 50.62 -31.82
CA TYR A 184 1.52 51.80 -31.74
C TYR A 184 0.07 51.37 -31.50
N TYR A 185 -0.62 52.11 -30.63
CA TYR A 185 -2.05 51.92 -30.38
C TYR A 185 -2.79 53.22 -30.68
N PHE A 186 -3.83 53.10 -31.50
CA PHE A 186 -4.69 54.21 -31.87
C PHE A 186 -6.03 54.06 -31.15
N SER A 187 -6.21 54.83 -30.08
CA SER A 187 -7.47 54.87 -29.34
C SER A 187 -8.59 55.39 -30.23
N THR A 188 -9.75 54.75 -30.17
CA THR A 188 -11.00 55.26 -30.76
C THR A 188 -11.73 56.23 -29.83
N GLU A 189 -11.30 56.33 -28.57
CA GLU A 189 -11.86 57.23 -27.56
C GLU A 189 -11.09 58.55 -27.50
N TYR A 190 -11.84 59.65 -27.35
CA TYR A 190 -11.29 60.99 -27.12
C TYR A 190 -11.18 61.27 -25.63
N LYS A 191 -9.98 61.63 -25.17
CA LYS A 191 -9.68 61.97 -23.78
C LYS A 191 -8.78 63.21 -23.73
N ASN A 192 -8.73 63.86 -22.57
CA ASN A 192 -7.72 64.91 -22.35
C ASN A 192 -6.33 64.28 -22.20
N TRP A 193 -5.29 65.10 -22.30
CA TRP A 193 -3.90 64.63 -22.34
C TRP A 193 -3.51 63.76 -21.13
N ASN A 194 -3.90 64.16 -19.90
CA ASN A 194 -3.58 63.43 -18.68
C ASN A 194 -4.27 62.07 -18.66
N ASP A 195 -5.54 62.01 -19.02
CA ASP A 195 -6.32 60.76 -19.05
C ASP A 195 -5.81 59.82 -20.15
N SER A 196 -5.51 60.35 -21.34
CA SER A 196 -4.87 59.58 -22.42
C SER A 196 -3.53 58.99 -21.98
N ARG A 197 -2.67 59.77 -21.33
CA ARG A 197 -1.38 59.29 -20.84
C ARG A 197 -1.53 58.24 -19.75
N SER A 198 -2.44 58.47 -18.81
CA SER A 198 -2.79 57.50 -17.76
C SER A 198 -3.22 56.16 -18.35
N ASP A 199 -4.01 56.18 -19.42
CA ASP A 199 -4.46 54.97 -20.11
C ASP A 199 -3.36 54.26 -20.91
N CYS A 200 -2.41 54.99 -21.51
CA CYS A 200 -1.22 54.38 -22.11
C CYS A 200 -0.36 53.69 -21.05
N LEU A 201 -0.14 54.34 -19.90
CA LEU A 201 0.66 53.79 -18.80
C LEU A 201 0.06 52.52 -18.20
N LYS A 202 -1.28 52.47 -18.05
CA LYS A 202 -1.99 51.25 -17.61
C LYS A 202 -1.77 50.06 -18.55
N GLN A 203 -1.49 50.31 -19.82
CA GLN A 203 -1.22 49.28 -20.84
C GLN A 203 0.27 48.96 -20.99
N GLY A 204 1.15 49.57 -20.18
CA GLY A 204 2.59 49.39 -20.26
C GLY A 204 3.29 50.20 -21.35
N ALA A 205 2.65 51.27 -21.84
CA ALA A 205 3.17 52.18 -22.86
C ALA A 205 3.20 53.64 -22.36
N ASP A 206 3.59 54.58 -23.22
CA ASP A 206 3.44 56.03 -22.99
C ASP A 206 2.87 56.67 -24.27
N LEU A 207 2.45 57.92 -24.19
CA LEU A 207 2.04 58.70 -25.36
C LEU A 207 3.19 58.76 -26.38
N VAL A 208 2.83 58.66 -27.66
CA VAL A 208 3.80 58.65 -28.76
C VAL A 208 4.62 59.94 -28.77
N ILE A 209 5.94 59.79 -28.86
CA ILE A 209 6.89 60.87 -29.14
C ILE A 209 7.49 60.56 -30.50
N ILE A 210 7.22 61.44 -31.47
CA ILE A 210 7.67 61.26 -32.84
C ILE A 210 9.14 61.69 -32.92
N GLU A 211 10.03 60.74 -33.17
CA GLU A 211 11.49 60.96 -33.14
C GLU A 211 12.08 61.22 -34.54
N SER A 212 11.33 60.93 -35.60
CA SER A 212 11.81 61.10 -36.98
C SER A 212 10.73 61.54 -37.97
N LYS A 213 11.17 62.07 -39.12
CA LYS A 213 10.25 62.44 -40.21
C LYS A 213 9.56 61.22 -40.82
N GLU A 214 10.27 60.09 -40.88
CA GLU A 214 9.74 58.82 -41.36
C GLU A 214 8.63 58.27 -40.46
N GLU A 215 8.74 58.50 -39.14
CA GLU A 215 7.68 58.22 -38.17
C GLU A 215 6.48 59.15 -38.44
N GLN A 216 6.69 60.47 -38.53
CA GLN A 216 5.62 61.45 -38.80
C GLN A 216 4.79 61.17 -40.07
N VAL A 217 5.43 60.79 -41.19
CA VAL A 217 4.78 60.67 -42.51
C VAL A 217 4.01 59.36 -42.68
N ARG A 218 4.28 58.37 -41.83
CA ARG A 218 3.67 57.05 -41.91
C ARG A 218 2.49 56.88 -40.95
N HIS A 219 2.12 57.91 -40.21
CA HIS A 219 0.98 57.94 -39.30
C HIS A 219 -0.20 58.70 -39.89
#